data_AF-A0A7D9EN96-F1
#
_entry.id   AF-A0A7D9EN96-F1
#
_cell.length_a   1.000
_cell.length_b   1.000
_cell.length_c   1.000
_cell.angle_alpha   90.00
_cell.angle_beta   90.00
_cell.angle_gamma   90.00
#
_symmetry.space_group_name_H-M   'P 1'
#
loop_
_entity.id
_entity.type
_entity.pdbx_description
1 polymer ?
#
loop_
_entity_poly.entity_id
_entity_poly.type
_entity_poly.pdbx_seq_one_letter_code
_entity_poly.pdbx_strand_id
1 'polypeptide(L)'
;MVNVCDVAQWFRDATSDKRLEALCRLIDCCMPLELRFLNTYLDELLRRNLIVNQHSDSSMPELHEITDSTCRRQLCLILTRLKSANVLAGCIYDILIQYNFSEFFSRVMVMEEELVDEILLLFTLAANHPAMTFSQRRNLHQRLVDLRETIEKSFKCYHATDVCSQHNQEYICKPLEKSSTREVTNLRDQLQPTAETLKAELNMQPADDVEKTDVPANKNTSGVHITDLRVVRVQQRPFDKKYEYIFEVTWSNGKVFRIHR
;
A
#
# COMPACT_ATOMS: atom_id res chain seq x y z
N MET A 1 -20.57 -9.99 -13.60
CA MET A 1 -19.85 -10.67 -12.51
C MET A 1 -18.39 -10.24 -12.62
N VAL A 2 -17.80 -9.69 -11.57
CA VAL A 2 -16.38 -9.26 -11.63
C VAL A 2 -15.51 -10.51 -11.50
N ASN A 3 -14.57 -10.72 -12.43
CA ASN A 3 -13.66 -11.86 -12.42
C ASN A 3 -12.47 -11.57 -11.50
N VAL A 4 -12.18 -12.49 -10.57
CA VAL A 4 -11.06 -12.37 -9.63
C VAL A 4 -9.71 -12.27 -10.35
N CYS A 5 -9.55 -12.97 -11.48
CA CYS A 5 -8.32 -12.89 -12.29
C CYS A 5 -8.11 -11.49 -12.87
N ASP A 6 -9.19 -10.85 -13.34
CA ASP A 6 -9.13 -9.51 -13.92
C ASP A 6 -8.81 -8.46 -12.84
N VAL A 7 -9.37 -8.62 -11.63
CA VAL A 7 -9.04 -7.77 -10.48
C VAL A 7 -7.58 -7.95 -10.06
N ALA A 8 -7.09 -9.19 -10.03
CA ALA A 8 -5.70 -9.47 -9.69
C ALA A 8 -4.73 -8.91 -10.74
N GLN A 9 -5.10 -8.96 -12.03
CA GLN A 9 -4.31 -8.38 -13.10
C GLN A 9 -4.27 -6.85 -12.98
N TRP A 10 -5.43 -6.21 -12.84
CA TRP A 10 -5.52 -4.77 -12.58
C TRP A 10 -4.69 -4.36 -11.36
N PHE A 11 -4.74 -5.12 -10.27
CA PHE A 11 -3.99 -4.81 -9.06
C PHE A 11 -2.47 -4.91 -9.26
N ARG A 12 -2.01 -5.82 -10.13
CA ARG A 12 -0.58 -5.92 -10.49
C ARG A 12 -0.11 -4.75 -11.34
N ASP A 13 -0.96 -4.29 -12.25
CA ASP A 13 -0.65 -3.20 -13.18
C ASP A 13 -0.86 -1.81 -12.55
N ALA A 14 -1.51 -1.73 -11.38
CA ALA A 14 -1.75 -0.49 -10.68
C ALA A 14 -0.51 0.03 -9.92
N THR A 15 -0.38 1.36 -9.88
CA THR A 15 0.62 2.08 -9.08
C THR A 15 0.44 1.81 -7.58
N SER A 16 1.53 1.95 -6.81
CA SER A 16 1.54 1.58 -5.39
C SER A 16 0.49 2.33 -4.55
N ASP A 17 0.24 3.60 -4.86
CA ASP A 17 -0.78 4.42 -4.20
C ASP A 17 -2.19 3.88 -4.44
N LYS A 18 -2.53 3.55 -5.69
CA LYS A 18 -3.85 2.99 -6.07
C LYS A 18 -4.09 1.63 -5.44
N ARG A 19 -3.07 0.78 -5.40
CA ARG A 19 -3.14 -0.52 -4.73
C ARG A 19 -3.43 -0.36 -3.23
N LEU A 20 -2.74 0.56 -2.57
CA LEU A 20 -2.94 0.83 -1.15
C LEU A 20 -4.36 1.37 -0.88
N GLU A 21 -4.81 2.35 -1.69
CA GLU A 21 -6.17 2.89 -1.58
C GLU A 21 -7.22 1.78 -1.74
N ALA A 22 -7.06 0.91 -2.74
CA ALA A 22 -7.95 -0.22 -2.96
C ALA A 22 -7.94 -1.21 -1.79
N LEU A 23 -6.76 -1.56 -1.26
CA LEU A 23 -6.64 -2.43 -0.09
C LEU A 23 -7.36 -1.84 1.12
N CYS A 24 -7.18 -0.55 1.41
CA CYS A 24 -7.89 0.12 2.51
C CYS A 24 -9.41 0.00 2.34
N ARG A 25 -9.94 0.29 1.13
CA ARG A 25 -11.39 0.17 0.88
C ARG A 25 -11.91 -1.26 1.01
N LEU A 26 -11.15 -2.25 0.54
CA LEU A 26 -11.53 -3.66 0.67
C LEU A 26 -11.53 -4.10 2.13
N ILE A 27 -10.52 -3.72 2.90
CA ILE A 27 -10.40 -4.03 4.33
C ILE A 27 -11.52 -3.35 5.13
N ASP A 28 -11.90 -2.11 4.79
CA ASP A 28 -13.02 -1.40 5.42
C ASP A 28 -14.38 -2.10 5.21
N CYS A 29 -14.50 -2.95 4.18
CA CYS A 29 -15.69 -3.75 3.90
C CYS A 29 -15.68 -5.12 4.59
N CYS A 30 -14.57 -5.54 5.20
CA CYS A 30 -14.45 -6.87 5.81
C CYS A 30 -15.22 -7.00 7.13
N MET A 31 -15.73 -8.20 7.38
CA MET A 31 -16.39 -8.57 8.63
C MET A 31 -15.38 -8.83 9.77
N PRO A 32 -15.76 -8.76 11.05
CA PRO A 32 -14.82 -8.95 12.17
C PRO A 32 -14.02 -10.25 12.16
N LEU A 33 -14.61 -11.36 11.68
CA LEU A 33 -13.91 -12.64 11.57
C LEU A 33 -12.87 -12.64 10.43
N GLU A 34 -13.18 -11.99 9.33
CA GLU A 34 -12.28 -11.83 8.18
C GLU A 34 -11.10 -10.95 8.57
N LEU A 35 -11.35 -9.83 9.26
CA LEU A 35 -10.30 -8.97 9.80
C LEU A 35 -9.37 -9.72 10.77
N ARG A 36 -9.92 -10.58 11.64
CA ARG A 36 -9.12 -11.41 12.54
C ARG A 36 -8.24 -12.41 11.79
N PHE A 37 -8.78 -13.05 10.77
CA PHE A 37 -8.02 -13.94 9.90
C PHE A 37 -6.91 -13.19 9.16
N LEU A 38 -7.26 -12.06 8.52
CA LEU A 38 -6.32 -11.20 7.80
C LEU A 38 -5.18 -10.72 8.68
N ASN A 39 -5.46 -10.31 9.93
CA ASN A 39 -4.41 -9.92 10.87
C ASN A 39 -3.39 -11.06 11.08
N THR A 40 -3.89 -12.28 11.34
CA THR A 40 -3.03 -13.46 11.54
C THR A 40 -2.20 -13.78 10.29
N TYR A 41 -2.82 -13.66 9.11
CA TYR A 41 -2.16 -13.91 7.84
C TYR A 41 -1.09 -12.86 7.51
N LEU A 42 -1.41 -11.58 7.69
CA LEU A 42 -0.48 -10.46 7.50
C LEU A 42 0.70 -10.53 8.46
N ASP A 43 0.47 -10.90 9.73
CA ASP A 43 1.54 -11.07 10.71
C ASP A 43 2.57 -12.13 10.26
N GLU A 44 2.11 -13.23 9.65
CA GLU A 44 2.98 -14.26 9.09
C GLU A 44 3.76 -13.76 7.86
N LEU A 45 3.11 -13.02 6.96
CA LEU A 45 3.79 -12.43 5.82
C LEU A 45 4.85 -11.39 6.24
N LEU A 46 4.51 -10.52 7.19
CA LEU A 46 5.41 -9.48 7.68
C LEU A 46 6.62 -10.09 8.40
N ARG A 47 6.42 -11.15 9.19
CA ARG A 47 7.54 -11.85 9.86
C ARG A 47 8.58 -12.38 8.87
N ARG A 48 8.15 -12.83 7.68
CA ARG A 48 9.07 -13.31 6.63
C ARG A 48 9.80 -12.17 5.91
N ASN A 49 9.14 -11.03 5.73
CA ASN A 49 9.65 -9.91 4.92
C ASN A 49 10.45 -8.86 5.75
N LEU A 50 10.15 -8.69 7.04
CA LEU A 50 10.76 -7.65 7.87
C LEU A 50 12.14 -8.03 8.46
N ILE A 51 12.51 -9.31 8.47
CA ILE A 51 13.82 -9.78 9.00
C ILE A 51 14.99 -9.16 8.22
N VAL A 52 14.79 -8.77 6.96
CA VAL A 52 15.85 -8.21 6.10
C VAL A 52 16.15 -6.73 6.39
N ASN A 53 15.28 -5.98 7.09
CA ASN A 53 15.36 -4.52 7.23
C ASN A 53 15.53 -4.00 8.67
N GLN A 54 16.20 -4.75 9.55
CA GLN A 54 16.41 -4.38 10.96
C GLN A 54 17.50 -3.33 11.22
N HIS A 55 18.11 -2.77 10.17
CA HIS A 55 19.13 -1.73 10.32
C HIS A 55 18.61 -0.36 9.86
N SER A 56 17.94 0.36 10.76
CA SER A 56 18.15 1.81 10.87
C SER A 56 17.52 2.30 12.17
N ASP A 57 18.39 2.88 13.00
CA ASP A 57 18.04 3.47 14.29
C ASP A 57 16.95 4.53 14.12
N SER A 58 16.01 4.50 15.07
CA SER A 58 14.84 5.36 15.18
C SER A 58 15.19 6.78 15.63
N SER A 59 16.07 7.47 14.90
CA SER A 59 16.18 8.93 14.97
C SER A 59 15.35 9.53 13.83
N MET A 60 14.49 10.51 14.15
CA MET A 60 13.84 11.33 13.12
C MET A 60 14.95 11.95 12.26
N PRO A 61 14.99 11.70 10.94
CA PRO A 61 15.97 12.34 10.08
C PRO A 61 15.84 13.86 10.20
N GLU A 62 16.94 14.58 9.99
CA GLU A 62 16.87 15.99 9.63
C GLU A 62 16.15 16.05 8.28
N LEU A 63 14.83 16.25 8.34
CA LEU A 63 13.91 16.34 7.21
C LEU A 63 14.17 17.67 6.50
N HIS A 64 15.29 17.75 5.78
CA HIS A 64 15.72 18.99 5.15
C HIS A 64 14.92 19.30 3.88
N GLU A 65 14.60 18.31 3.03
CA GLU A 65 13.73 18.54 1.88
C GLU A 65 12.98 17.26 1.47
N ILE A 66 11.67 17.34 1.25
CA ILE A 66 10.84 16.20 0.77
C ILE A 66 11.15 15.83 -0.70
N THR A 67 11.96 16.63 -1.37
CA THR A 67 12.52 16.39 -2.71
C THR A 67 13.65 15.37 -2.72
N ASP A 68 14.24 15.05 -1.57
CA ASP A 68 15.22 13.98 -1.45
C ASP A 68 14.55 12.59 -1.36
N SER A 69 15.06 11.63 -2.13
CA SER A 69 14.52 10.26 -2.18
C SER A 69 14.73 9.51 -0.87
N THR A 70 15.85 9.73 -0.18
CA THR A 70 16.13 9.11 1.11
C THR A 70 15.13 9.58 2.16
N CYS A 71 14.87 10.89 2.20
CA CYS A 71 13.87 11.53 3.03
C CYS A 71 12.46 10.93 2.79
N ARG A 72 12.00 10.85 1.53
CA ARG A 72 10.69 10.26 1.20
C ARG A 72 10.57 8.81 1.61
N ARG A 73 11.59 7.99 1.30
CA ARG A 73 11.61 6.57 1.66
C ARG A 73 11.57 6.38 3.18
N GLN A 74 12.31 7.20 3.93
CA GLN A 74 12.26 7.17 5.38
C GLN A 74 10.88 7.58 5.91
N LEU A 75 10.24 8.61 5.36
CA LEU A 75 8.89 9.02 5.75
C LEU A 75 7.87 7.89 5.51
N CYS A 76 7.94 7.21 4.37
CA CYS A 76 7.13 6.03 4.09
C CYS A 76 7.37 4.93 5.14
N LEU A 77 8.63 4.63 5.47
CA LEU A 77 8.97 3.65 6.50
C LEU A 77 8.42 4.04 7.88
N ILE A 78 8.58 5.30 8.28
CA ILE A 78 8.04 5.80 9.55
C ILE A 78 6.53 5.63 9.58
N LEU A 79 5.81 6.08 8.54
CA LEU A 79 4.36 5.93 8.42
C LEU A 79 3.91 4.48 8.56
N THR A 80 4.56 3.53 7.88
CA THR A 80 4.19 2.10 7.99
C THR A 80 4.40 1.51 9.39
N ARG A 81 5.25 2.13 10.20
CA ARG A 81 5.58 1.69 11.57
C ARG A 81 4.78 2.44 12.65
N LEU A 82 4.08 3.52 12.29
CA LEU A 82 3.34 4.31 13.27
C LEU A 82 2.19 3.50 13.86
N LYS A 83 2.16 3.43 15.19
CA LYS A 83 0.96 2.97 15.92
C LYS A 83 -0.11 4.06 15.90
N SER A 84 -1.37 3.67 16.12
CA SER A 84 -2.49 4.60 16.28
C SER A 84 -2.17 5.69 17.32
N ALA A 85 -2.53 6.94 17.03
CA ALA A 85 -2.35 8.12 17.89
C ALA A 85 -0.87 8.42 18.28
N ASN A 86 0.07 8.23 17.36
CA ASN A 86 1.48 8.60 17.57
C ASN A 86 1.71 10.12 17.35
N VAL A 87 2.44 10.78 18.25
CA VAL A 87 2.80 12.21 18.17
C VAL A 87 3.51 12.56 16.85
N LEU A 88 4.31 11.63 16.33
CA LEU A 88 5.01 11.79 15.05
C LEU A 88 4.06 11.96 13.86
N ALA A 89 2.80 11.50 13.96
CA ALA A 89 1.80 11.71 12.91
C ALA A 89 1.53 13.20 12.69
N GLY A 90 1.51 14.00 13.76
CA GLY A 90 1.40 15.46 13.67
C GLY A 90 2.58 16.08 12.93
N CYS A 91 3.80 15.71 13.29
CA CYS A 91 5.01 16.21 12.62
C CYS A 91 5.03 15.86 11.13
N ILE A 92 4.68 14.62 10.76
CA ILE A 92 4.62 14.19 9.35
C ILE A 92 3.53 14.97 8.61
N TYR A 93 2.36 15.14 9.22
CA TYR A 93 1.29 15.96 8.65
C TYR A 93 1.79 17.38 8.36
N ASP A 94 2.42 18.03 9.34
CA ASP A 94 2.93 19.40 9.20
C ASP A 94 3.93 19.51 8.05
N ILE A 95 4.84 18.55 7.92
CA ILE A 95 5.82 18.49 6.81
C ILE A 95 5.10 18.38 5.46
N LEU A 96 4.10 17.51 5.34
CA LEU A 96 3.36 17.28 4.09
C LEU A 96 2.51 18.49 3.68
N ILE A 97 1.94 19.23 4.63
CA ILE A 97 1.12 20.40 4.31
C ILE A 97 1.93 21.66 4.03
N GLN A 98 3.10 21.81 4.67
CA GLN A 98 3.97 22.97 4.47
C GLN A 98 4.58 23.00 3.06
N TYR A 99 4.84 21.83 2.48
CA TYR A 99 5.44 21.76 1.15
C TYR A 99 4.42 22.07 0.04
N ASN A 100 4.75 23.03 -0.83
CA ASN A 100 3.91 23.40 -1.96
C ASN A 100 4.23 22.53 -3.19
N PHE A 101 3.70 21.32 -3.21
CA PHE A 101 3.86 20.42 -4.35
C PHE A 101 3.34 21.01 -5.66
N SER A 102 2.30 21.85 -5.61
CA SER A 102 1.78 22.49 -6.83
C SER A 102 2.82 23.38 -7.51
N GLU A 103 3.53 24.18 -6.71
CA GLU A 103 4.61 25.03 -7.21
C GLU A 103 5.82 24.19 -7.65
N PHE A 104 6.17 23.17 -6.88
CA PHE A 104 7.25 22.23 -7.23
C PHE A 104 7.01 21.56 -8.59
N PHE A 105 5.86 20.92 -8.79
CA PHE A 105 5.50 20.25 -10.05
C PHE A 105 5.31 21.25 -11.20
N SER A 106 5.03 22.53 -10.94
CA SER A 106 4.98 23.55 -11.99
C SER A 106 6.37 23.98 -12.50
N ARG A 107 7.42 23.83 -11.67
CA ARG A 107 8.79 24.26 -11.97
C ARG A 107 9.66 23.14 -12.52
N VAL A 108 9.38 21.91 -12.14
CA VAL A 108 10.11 20.74 -12.65
C VAL A 108 9.79 20.56 -14.13
N MET A 109 10.84 20.58 -14.96
CA MET A 109 10.71 20.46 -16.42
C MET A 109 10.61 19.00 -16.88
N VAL A 110 11.12 18.05 -16.08
CA VAL A 110 11.12 16.61 -16.36
C VAL A 110 10.64 15.88 -15.11
N MET A 111 9.50 15.20 -15.22
CA MET A 111 8.95 14.42 -14.11
C MET A 111 9.57 13.02 -14.11
N GLU A 112 10.33 12.71 -13.07
CA GLU A 112 10.75 11.34 -12.80
C GLU A 112 9.54 10.55 -12.30
N GLU A 113 9.20 9.46 -13.00
CA GLU A 113 8.06 8.59 -12.67
C GLU A 113 8.18 8.04 -11.23
N GLU A 114 9.40 7.67 -10.82
CA GLU A 114 9.69 7.18 -9.48
C GLU A 114 9.39 8.22 -8.39
N LEU A 115 9.76 9.49 -8.63
CA LEU A 115 9.44 10.59 -7.70
C LEU A 115 7.93 10.78 -7.55
N VAL A 116 7.19 10.75 -8.66
CA VAL A 116 5.73 10.90 -8.67
C VAL A 116 5.10 9.76 -7.88
N ASP A 117 5.51 8.52 -8.13
CA ASP A 117 5.00 7.34 -7.45
C ASP A 117 5.29 7.37 -5.93
N GLU A 118 6.50 7.76 -5.53
CA GLU A 118 6.87 7.88 -4.12
C GLU A 118 6.04 8.95 -3.40
N ILE A 119 5.84 10.11 -4.03
CA ILE A 119 5.05 11.21 -3.47
C ILE A 119 3.57 10.82 -3.34
N LEU A 120 2.99 10.21 -4.38
CA LEU A 120 1.59 9.75 -4.34
C LEU A 120 1.39 8.65 -3.29
N LEU A 121 2.34 7.73 -3.16
CA LEU A 121 2.31 6.69 -2.13
C LEU A 121 2.40 7.30 -0.73
N LEU A 122 3.29 8.28 -0.54
CA LEU A 122 3.49 8.96 0.75
C LEU A 122 2.20 9.66 1.21
N PHE A 123 1.56 10.43 0.33
CA PHE A 123 0.28 11.07 0.64
C PHE A 123 -0.83 10.05 0.88
N THR A 124 -0.88 8.96 0.10
CA THR A 124 -1.90 7.91 0.28
C THR A 124 -1.73 7.19 1.61
N LEU A 125 -0.50 6.87 2.01
CA LEU A 125 -0.19 6.31 3.34
C LEU A 125 -0.69 7.26 4.43
N ALA A 126 -0.27 8.53 4.39
CA ALA A 126 -0.64 9.51 5.41
C ALA A 126 -2.17 9.73 5.48
N ALA A 127 -2.84 9.90 4.33
CA ALA A 127 -4.27 10.14 4.26
C ALA A 127 -5.10 8.99 4.85
N ASN A 128 -4.66 7.74 4.67
CA ASN A 128 -5.34 6.55 5.18
C ASN A 128 -4.84 6.11 6.57
N HIS A 129 -3.80 6.75 7.12
CA HIS A 129 -3.14 6.27 8.33
C HIS A 129 -4.02 6.43 9.59
N PRO A 130 -4.25 5.38 10.40
CA PRO A 130 -5.06 5.48 11.63
C PRO A 130 -4.52 6.42 12.70
N ALA A 131 -3.22 6.74 12.67
CA ALA A 131 -2.62 7.71 13.60
C ALA A 131 -2.95 9.17 13.28
N MET A 132 -3.43 9.47 12.07
CA MET A 132 -3.87 10.81 11.70
C MET A 132 -5.26 11.08 12.27
N THR A 133 -5.47 12.31 12.75
CA THR A 133 -6.81 12.76 13.16
C THR A 133 -7.76 12.82 11.98
N PHE A 134 -9.07 12.81 12.24
CA PHE A 134 -10.08 12.94 11.18
C PHE A 134 -9.87 14.19 10.31
N SER A 135 -9.56 15.34 10.93
CA SER A 135 -9.30 16.59 10.21
C SER A 135 -8.07 16.48 9.31
N GLN A 136 -6.96 15.95 9.86
CA GLN A 136 -5.72 15.74 9.10
C GLN A 136 -5.94 14.81 7.90
N ARG A 137 -6.62 13.68 8.09
CA ARG A 137 -6.95 12.75 7.00
C ARG A 137 -7.79 13.42 5.93
N ARG A 138 -8.82 14.19 6.31
CA ARG A 138 -9.67 14.90 5.34
C ARG A 138 -8.85 15.90 4.52
N ASN A 139 -7.98 16.68 5.17
CA ASN A 139 -7.12 17.62 4.47
C ASN A 139 -6.13 16.91 3.53
N LEU A 140 -5.47 15.85 3.99
CA LEU A 140 -4.53 15.06 3.19
C LEU A 140 -5.20 14.42 1.98
N HIS A 141 -6.44 13.91 2.11
CA HIS A 141 -7.21 13.41 0.95
C HIS A 141 -7.47 14.50 -0.08
N GLN A 142 -7.85 15.71 0.36
CA GLN A 142 -8.02 16.83 -0.56
C GLN A 142 -6.71 17.18 -1.26
N ARG A 143 -5.61 17.26 -0.51
CA ARG A 143 -4.27 17.55 -1.06
C ARG A 143 -3.84 16.48 -2.06
N LEU A 144 -4.13 15.20 -1.81
CA LEU A 144 -3.85 14.10 -2.74
C LEU A 144 -4.64 14.25 -4.06
N VAL A 145 -5.90 14.68 -4.01
CA VAL A 145 -6.70 14.96 -5.21
C VAL A 145 -6.10 16.11 -6.01
N ASP A 146 -5.84 17.24 -5.35
CA ASP A 146 -5.25 18.42 -5.99
C ASP A 146 -3.88 18.09 -6.62
N LEU A 147 -3.08 17.29 -5.91
CA LEU A 147 -1.78 16.81 -6.37
C LEU A 147 -1.88 15.94 -7.63
N ARG A 148 -2.79 14.96 -7.65
CA ARG A 148 -3.04 14.12 -8.82
C ARG A 148 -3.45 14.96 -10.04
N GLU A 149 -4.32 15.96 -9.83
CA GLU A 149 -4.73 16.87 -10.90
C GLU A 149 -3.56 17.73 -11.42
N THR A 150 -2.73 18.27 -10.52
CA THR A 150 -1.57 19.08 -10.91
C THR A 150 -0.58 18.26 -11.72
N ILE A 151 -0.29 17.03 -11.29
CA ILE A 151 0.60 16.11 -12.01
C ILE A 151 0.02 15.79 -13.40
N GLU A 152 -1.27 15.48 -13.49
CA GLU A 152 -1.91 15.23 -14.80
C GLU A 152 -1.85 16.44 -15.74
N LYS A 153 -2.04 17.65 -15.20
CA LYS A 153 -1.94 18.91 -15.96
C LYS A 153 -0.50 19.17 -16.42
N SER A 154 0.50 18.91 -15.58
CA SER A 154 1.91 19.12 -15.95
C SER A 154 2.35 18.17 -17.07
N PHE A 155 1.93 16.90 -17.04
CA PHE A 155 2.16 15.96 -18.15
C PHE A 155 1.51 16.41 -19.47
N LYS A 156 0.28 16.93 -19.42
CA LYS A 156 -0.43 17.43 -20.60
C LYS A 156 0.22 18.67 -21.22
N CYS A 157 0.72 19.59 -20.39
CA CYS A 157 1.43 20.78 -20.87
C CYS A 157 2.78 20.44 -21.53
N TYR A 158 3.50 19.43 -21.03
CA TYR A 158 4.76 18.97 -21.61
C TYR A 158 4.59 18.47 -23.05
N HIS A 159 3.54 17.67 -23.29
CA HIS A 159 3.23 17.19 -24.64
C HIS A 159 2.71 18.30 -25.57
N ALA A 160 2.09 19.37 -25.04
CA ALA A 160 1.70 20.52 -25.87
C ALA A 160 2.93 21.33 -26.34
N THR A 161 3.98 21.44 -25.53
CA THR A 161 5.23 22.13 -25.90
C THR A 161 6.10 21.34 -26.87
N ASP A 162 6.08 20.01 -26.82
CA ASP A 162 6.77 19.15 -27.81
C ASP A 162 6.07 19.18 -29.19
N VAL A 163 4.74 19.25 -29.21
CA VAL A 163 3.99 19.36 -30.48
C VAL A 163 4.13 20.75 -31.12
N CYS A 164 4.24 21.83 -30.32
CA CYS A 164 4.48 23.18 -30.83
C CYS A 164 5.94 23.42 -31.30
N SER A 165 6.90 22.59 -30.89
CA SER A 165 8.29 22.74 -31.32
C SER A 165 8.56 22.18 -32.73
N GLN A 166 7.62 21.40 -33.30
CA GLN A 166 7.75 20.82 -34.64
C GLN A 166 6.87 21.45 -35.72
N HIS A 167 5.98 22.40 -35.40
CA HIS A 167 5.19 23.12 -36.40
C HIS A 167 5.05 24.60 -36.04
N ASN A 168 5.96 25.40 -36.57
CA ASN A 168 5.90 26.85 -36.53
C ASN A 168 4.92 27.40 -37.59
N GLN A 169 3.63 27.08 -37.44
CA GLN A 169 2.55 27.78 -38.16
C GLN A 169 1.29 27.84 -37.28
N GLU A 170 0.85 29.08 -37.06
CA GLU A 170 -0.28 29.49 -36.22
C GLU A 170 -1.53 28.62 -36.38
N TYR A 171 -1.98 28.00 -35.29
CA TYR A 171 -3.39 27.66 -35.14
C TYR A 171 -3.92 28.04 -33.76
N ILE A 172 -4.81 29.03 -33.76
CA ILE A 172 -5.70 29.40 -32.67
C ILE A 172 -6.58 28.18 -32.36
N CYS A 173 -6.37 27.54 -31.21
CA CYS A 173 -7.22 26.45 -30.76
C CYS A 173 -8.61 26.98 -30.37
N LYS A 174 -9.65 26.56 -31.10
CA LYS A 174 -11.04 26.72 -30.68
C LYS A 174 -11.47 25.54 -29.79
N PRO A 175 -12.35 25.74 -28.80
CA PRO A 175 -12.78 24.68 -27.88
C PRO A 175 -13.54 23.56 -28.59
N LEU A 176 -13.27 22.31 -28.19
CA LEU A 176 -13.85 21.09 -28.75
C LEU A 176 -15.30 20.91 -28.25
N GLU A 177 -16.30 21.06 -29.12
CA GLU A 177 -17.70 20.71 -28.84
C GLU A 177 -17.97 19.23 -29.15
N LYS A 178 -18.78 18.59 -28.28
CA LYS A 178 -19.25 17.20 -28.40
C LYS A 178 -20.50 17.11 -29.29
N SER A 179 -20.52 16.19 -30.27
CA SER A 179 -21.69 15.38 -30.71
C SER A 179 -21.24 14.45 -31.87
N SER A 180 -21.34 13.12 -31.77
CA SER A 180 -22.48 12.22 -32.01
C SER A 180 -22.85 11.95 -33.49
N THR A 181 -22.77 10.66 -33.85
CA THR A 181 -23.43 9.90 -34.95
C THR A 181 -22.98 10.08 -36.42
N ARG A 182 -22.43 9.04 -37.07
CA ARG A 182 -23.12 8.00 -37.89
C ARG A 182 -22.14 7.19 -38.77
N GLU A 183 -22.18 5.87 -38.55
CA GLU A 183 -22.22 4.73 -39.50
C GLU A 183 -21.41 4.67 -40.83
N VAL A 184 -20.58 3.62 -40.86
CA VAL A 184 -20.39 2.55 -41.86
C VAL A 184 -19.80 2.90 -43.25
N THR A 185 -18.64 2.29 -43.55
CA THR A 185 -18.43 1.54 -44.80
C THR A 185 -17.30 0.52 -44.63
N ASN A 186 -17.61 -0.73 -45.00
CA ASN A 186 -16.67 -1.85 -45.13
C ASN A 186 -15.67 -1.57 -46.26
N LEU A 187 -14.42 -1.97 -46.08
CA LEU A 187 -13.54 -2.44 -47.16
C LEU A 187 -12.53 -3.44 -46.60
N ARG A 188 -12.65 -4.65 -47.13
CA ARG A 188 -11.80 -5.82 -46.94
C ARG A 188 -10.64 -5.67 -47.91
N ASP A 189 -9.39 -5.75 -47.45
CA ASP A 189 -8.41 -6.58 -48.13
C ASP A 189 -7.16 -6.87 -47.29
N GLN A 190 -6.58 -8.00 -47.68
CA GLN A 190 -5.55 -8.82 -47.07
C GLN A 190 -4.22 -8.10 -46.87
N LEU A 191 -3.47 -8.52 -45.84
CA LEU A 191 -2.01 -8.80 -45.90
C LEU A 191 -1.57 -9.45 -44.58
N GLN A 192 -1.12 -10.71 -44.68
CA GLN A 192 -0.33 -11.40 -43.66
C GLN A 192 1.06 -10.73 -43.52
N PRO A 193 1.73 -10.88 -42.38
CA PRO A 193 3.03 -11.57 -42.47
C PRO A 193 3.30 -12.59 -41.34
N THR A 194 3.75 -13.76 -41.79
CA THR A 194 4.89 -14.57 -41.29
C THR A 194 5.32 -14.48 -39.82
N ALA A 195 5.23 -15.65 -39.16
CA ALA A 195 5.87 -15.97 -37.89
C ALA A 195 7.25 -16.59 -38.12
N GLU A 196 8.31 -15.96 -37.58
CA GLU A 196 9.59 -16.59 -37.23
C GLU A 196 10.13 -15.87 -35.98
N THR A 197 9.98 -16.44 -34.78
CA THR A 197 10.96 -17.29 -34.07
C THR A 197 12.20 -16.53 -33.57
N LEU A 198 12.22 -16.20 -32.27
CA LEU A 198 13.41 -16.35 -31.43
C LEU A 198 12.96 -16.86 -30.06
N LYS A 199 13.23 -18.15 -29.84
CA LYS A 199 13.08 -18.87 -28.58
C LYS A 199 14.33 -18.60 -27.72
N ALA A 200 14.14 -18.30 -26.44
CA ALA A 200 15.14 -18.53 -25.41
C ALA A 200 14.46 -19.26 -24.25
N GLU A 201 14.95 -20.47 -24.01
CA GLU A 201 14.43 -21.49 -23.12
C GLU A 201 14.75 -21.16 -21.66
N LEU A 202 13.78 -21.36 -20.75
CA LEU A 202 14.06 -21.69 -19.35
C LEU A 202 13.54 -23.11 -19.10
N ASN A 203 14.50 -24.02 -19.18
CA ASN A 203 14.40 -25.45 -18.93
C ASN A 203 14.32 -25.71 -17.41
N MET A 204 13.30 -26.44 -16.95
CA MET A 204 13.39 -27.35 -15.80
C MET A 204 12.37 -28.47 -16.02
N GLN A 205 12.88 -29.65 -16.40
CA GLN A 205 12.11 -30.90 -16.47
C GLN A 205 11.77 -31.44 -15.07
N PRO A 206 10.69 -32.25 -14.95
CA PRO A 206 10.33 -32.97 -13.74
C PRO A 206 11.15 -34.26 -13.63
N ALA A 207 11.39 -34.73 -12.40
CA ALA A 207 11.96 -36.05 -12.15
C ALA A 207 10.98 -36.90 -11.33
N ASP A 208 10.65 -38.07 -11.89
CA ASP A 208 9.85 -39.15 -11.33
C ASP A 208 10.59 -39.95 -10.24
N ASP A 209 9.79 -40.45 -9.30
CA ASP A 209 9.79 -41.71 -8.53
C ASP A 209 11.04 -42.39 -7.94
N VAL A 210 10.77 -42.99 -6.75
CA VAL A 210 11.49 -44.04 -5.98
C VAL A 210 12.60 -43.51 -5.05
N GLU A 211 12.54 -43.64 -3.71
CA GLU A 211 12.58 -44.90 -2.97
C GLU A 211 12.11 -44.74 -1.50
N LYS A 212 11.41 -45.76 -0.98
CA LYS A 212 11.05 -45.90 0.45
C LYS A 212 12.31 -46.10 1.29
N THR A 213 12.40 -45.42 2.42
CA THR A 213 13.22 -45.89 3.56
C THR A 213 12.51 -45.61 4.88
N ASP A 214 12.45 -46.65 5.69
CA ASP A 214 11.72 -46.78 6.94
C ASP A 214 12.46 -46.12 8.14
N VAL A 215 11.69 -45.34 8.94
CA VAL A 215 11.75 -45.21 10.44
C VAL A 215 12.87 -44.33 11.06
N PRO A 216 12.70 -43.65 12.24
CA PRO A 216 11.53 -43.51 13.12
C PRO A 216 11.03 -42.07 13.39
N ALA A 217 9.77 -42.00 13.85
CA ALA A 217 9.14 -40.84 14.44
C ALA A 217 9.90 -40.29 15.67
N ASN A 218 10.35 -39.04 15.59
CA ASN A 218 10.75 -38.28 16.77
C ASN A 218 9.61 -37.33 17.16
N LYS A 219 8.65 -37.86 17.93
CA LYS A 219 7.73 -37.04 18.73
C LYS A 219 8.59 -36.39 19.82
N ASN A 220 8.79 -35.07 19.76
CA ASN A 220 8.96 -34.20 20.93
C ASN A 220 9.17 -32.74 20.50
N THR A 221 8.07 -32.01 20.34
CA THR A 221 8.04 -30.61 20.77
C THR A 221 6.98 -30.51 21.85
N SER A 222 7.41 -30.78 23.08
CA SER A 222 6.67 -30.44 24.30
C SER A 222 6.59 -28.91 24.40
N GLY A 223 5.72 -28.31 23.60
CA GLY A 223 5.36 -26.91 23.68
C GLY A 223 4.48 -26.68 24.90
N VAL A 224 4.90 -25.77 25.77
CA VAL A 224 4.07 -25.29 26.88
C VAL A 224 2.82 -24.65 26.27
N HIS A 225 1.64 -25.17 26.60
CA HIS A 225 0.36 -24.70 26.10
C HIS A 225 -0.56 -24.33 27.26
N ILE A 226 -1.58 -23.52 27.00
CA ILE A 226 -2.58 -23.14 28.01
C ILE A 226 -3.50 -24.34 28.24
N THR A 227 -3.65 -24.77 29.48
CA THR A 227 -4.54 -25.86 29.88
C THR A 227 -5.86 -25.35 30.43
N ASP A 228 -5.85 -24.20 31.11
CA ASP A 228 -7.04 -23.58 31.67
C ASP A 228 -6.95 -22.05 31.64
N LEU A 229 -8.08 -21.40 31.39
CA LEU A 229 -8.22 -19.94 31.36
C LEU A 229 -9.54 -19.55 32.01
N ARG A 230 -9.46 -18.85 33.14
CA ARG A 230 -10.65 -18.42 33.90
C ARG A 230 -10.61 -16.96 34.29
N VAL A 231 -11.78 -16.34 34.37
CA VAL A 231 -11.95 -14.99 34.91
C VAL A 231 -12.08 -15.09 36.42
N VAL A 232 -11.12 -14.55 37.16
CA VAL A 232 -11.10 -14.60 38.63
C VAL A 232 -11.78 -13.38 39.24
N ARG A 233 -11.72 -12.23 38.57
CA ARG A 233 -12.33 -11.00 39.06
C ARG A 233 -12.81 -10.13 37.91
N VAL A 234 -13.99 -9.55 38.10
CA VAL A 234 -14.50 -8.44 37.28
C VAL A 234 -14.84 -7.30 38.24
N GLN A 235 -14.24 -6.13 38.04
CA GLN A 235 -14.49 -4.96 38.86
C GLN A 235 -14.82 -3.77 37.99
N GLN A 236 -15.91 -3.07 38.30
CA GLN A 236 -16.23 -1.83 37.61
C GLN A 236 -15.39 -0.69 38.22
N ARG A 237 -14.68 0.04 37.36
CA ARG A 237 -13.91 1.22 37.74
C ARG A 237 -14.87 2.36 38.08
N PRO A 238 -14.71 3.01 39.24
CA PRO A 238 -15.68 3.98 39.74
C PRO A 238 -15.74 5.28 38.93
N PHE A 239 -14.69 5.62 38.18
CA PHE A 239 -14.57 6.91 37.50
C PHE A 239 -15.04 6.92 36.04
N ASP A 240 -14.97 5.79 35.33
CA ASP A 240 -15.24 5.72 33.89
C ASP A 240 -16.27 4.64 33.50
N LYS A 241 -16.87 3.96 34.49
CA LYS A 241 -17.82 2.85 34.32
C LYS A 241 -17.29 1.66 33.50
N LYS A 242 -15.98 1.61 33.21
CA LYS A 242 -15.35 0.48 32.49
C LYS A 242 -15.12 -0.68 33.45
N TYR A 243 -15.05 -1.89 32.91
CA TYR A 243 -14.73 -3.08 33.68
C TYR A 243 -13.25 -3.43 33.56
N GLU A 244 -12.65 -3.77 34.69
CA GLU A 244 -11.33 -4.37 34.81
C GLU A 244 -11.48 -5.86 35.09
N TYR A 245 -10.78 -6.66 34.30
CA TYR A 245 -10.83 -8.12 34.31
C TYR A 245 -9.49 -8.67 34.77
N ILE A 246 -9.54 -9.64 35.69
CA ILE A 246 -8.38 -10.42 36.10
C ILE A 246 -8.59 -11.84 35.60
N PHE A 247 -7.75 -12.26 34.67
CA PHE A 247 -7.70 -13.62 34.15
C PHE A 247 -6.62 -14.41 34.88
N GLU A 248 -6.88 -15.67 35.12
CA GLU A 248 -5.89 -16.63 35.59
C GLU A 248 -5.69 -17.71 34.53
N VAL A 249 -4.45 -17.88 34.12
CA VAL A 249 -4.02 -18.78 33.04
C VAL A 249 -3.17 -19.88 33.64
N THR A 250 -3.59 -21.12 33.46
CA THR A 250 -2.82 -22.31 33.82
C THR A 250 -2.16 -22.87 32.58
N TRP A 251 -0.87 -23.20 32.69
CA TRP A 251 -0.08 -23.76 31.61
C TRP A 251 0.17 -25.25 31.84
N SER A 252 0.48 -25.97 30.76
CA SER A 252 0.74 -27.41 30.78
C SER A 252 1.99 -27.80 31.58
N ASN A 253 2.84 -26.84 31.94
CA ASN A 253 3.97 -27.01 32.85
C ASN A 253 3.61 -26.75 34.33
N GLY A 254 2.33 -26.59 34.65
CA GLY A 254 1.83 -26.35 36.02
C GLY A 254 1.98 -24.92 36.52
N LYS A 255 2.54 -23.99 35.72
CA LYS A 255 2.61 -22.57 36.11
C LYS A 255 1.24 -21.91 35.99
N VAL A 256 0.95 -20.97 36.89
CA VAL A 256 -0.27 -20.17 36.90
C VAL A 256 0.11 -18.69 36.83
N PHE A 257 -0.52 -17.93 35.93
CA PHE A 257 -0.28 -16.50 35.75
C PHE A 257 -1.58 -15.70 35.88
N ARG A 258 -1.49 -14.50 36.46
CA ARG A 258 -2.60 -13.55 36.50
C ARG A 258 -2.38 -12.40 35.55
N ILE A 259 -3.36 -12.14 34.68
CA ILE A 259 -3.33 -11.10 33.67
C ILE A 259 -4.43 -10.09 33.98
N HIS A 260 -4.05 -8.82 34.12
CA HIS A 260 -4.96 -7.70 34.37
C HIS A 260 -5.27 -6.98 33.05
N ARG A 261 -6.55 -6.75 32.74
CA ARG A 261 -7.01 -6.08 31.50
C ARG A 261 -8.14 -5.11 31.76
#